data_AF-A0A1R3UNB3-F1
#
_entry.id   AF-A0A1R3UNB3-F1
#
_cell.length_a   1.000
_cell.length_b   1.000
_cell.length_c   1.000
_cell.angle_alpha   90.00
_cell.angle_beta   90.00
_cell.angle_gamma   90.00
#
_symmetry.space_group_name_H-M   'P 1'
#
loop_
_entity.id
_entity.type
_entity.pdbx_description
1 polymer ?
#
loop_
_entity_poly.entity_id
_entity_poly.type
_entity_poly.pdbx_seq_one_letter_code
_entity_poly.pdbx_strand_id
1 'polypeptide(L)'
;MTIVEFLKARLDEDERASKAVPVGSRGRERALAEVAAKRKIVQGYTEAHTASMRILDDSGAAVKVKGDPWSELLAWRLAVKYLAAVYRGHPLYDPTWED
;
A
#
# COMPACT_ATOMS: atom_id res chain seq x y z
N MET A 1 -10.32 -9.59 5.86
CA MET A 1 -9.76 -8.28 5.52
C MET A 1 -8.45 -8.50 4.78
N THR A 2 -8.21 -7.79 3.68
CA THR A 2 -6.95 -7.86 2.93
C THR A 2 -5.90 -6.91 3.51
N ILE A 3 -4.63 -7.14 3.20
CA ILE A 3 -3.53 -6.23 3.59
C ILE A 3 -3.76 -4.78 3.09
N VAL A 4 -4.37 -4.63 1.91
CA VAL A 4 -4.69 -3.32 1.33
C VAL A 4 -5.81 -2.63 2.10
N GLU A 5 -6.89 -3.35 2.43
CA GLU A 5 -8.00 -2.82 3.24
C GLU A 5 -7.50 -2.39 4.63
N PHE A 6 -6.67 -3.24 5.26
CA PHE A 6 -6.06 -2.94 6.54
C PHE A 6 -5.19 -1.67 6.48
N LEU A 7 -4.29 -1.58 5.50
CA LEU A 7 -3.43 -0.42 5.32
C LEU A 7 -4.23 0.85 5.03
N LYS A 8 -5.29 0.78 4.22
CA LYS A 8 -6.17 1.92 3.96
C LYS A 8 -6.81 2.41 5.27
N ALA A 9 -7.38 1.51 6.07
CA ALA A 9 -7.99 1.86 7.34
C ALA A 9 -6.99 2.50 8.33
N ARG A 10 -5.77 1.97 8.39
CA ARG A 10 -4.70 2.51 9.24
C ARG A 10 -4.20 3.87 8.76
N LEU A 11 -4.04 4.07 7.47
CA LEU A 11 -3.67 5.36 6.91
C LEU A 11 -4.76 6.42 7.10
N ASP A 12 -6.04 6.03 7.03
CA ASP A 12 -7.16 6.93 7.36
C ASP A 12 -7.13 7.38 8.83
N GLU A 13 -6.78 6.46 9.74
CA GLU A 13 -6.63 6.74 11.17
C GLU A 13 -5.43 7.66 11.44
N ASP A 14 -4.26 7.34 10.88
CA ASP A 14 -3.04 8.14 11.00
C ASP A 14 -3.24 9.56 10.45
N GLU A 15 -3.96 9.69 9.34
CA GLU A 15 -4.31 10.98 8.76
C GLU A 15 -5.21 11.78 9.70
N ARG A 16 -6.25 11.14 10.26
CA ARG A 16 -7.19 11.78 11.19
C ARG A 16 -6.47 12.24 12.45
N ALA A 17 -5.60 11.40 13.01
CA ALA A 17 -4.76 11.75 14.16
C ALA A 17 -3.85 12.95 13.84
N SER A 18 -3.20 12.94 12.67
CA SER A 18 -2.34 14.04 12.23
C SER A 18 -3.11 15.34 11.99
N LYS A 19 -4.35 15.27 11.47
CA LYS A 19 -5.22 16.44 11.25
C LYS A 19 -5.76 17.04 12.55
N ALA A 20 -5.97 16.21 13.59
CA ALA A 20 -6.42 16.67 14.90
C ALA A 20 -5.36 17.52 15.63
N VAL A 21 -4.08 17.40 15.26
CA VAL A 21 -3.01 18.27 15.76
C VAL A 21 -3.18 19.69 15.20
N PRO A 22 -3.02 20.76 16.01
CA PRO A 22 -3.12 22.13 15.55
C PRO A 22 -2.17 22.45 14.38
N VAL A 23 -2.64 23.24 13.42
CA VAL A 23 -1.83 23.73 12.30
C VAL A 23 -0.60 24.51 12.82
N GLY A 24 0.56 24.32 12.18
CA GLY A 24 1.83 24.91 12.62
C GLY A 24 2.53 24.14 13.75
N SER A 25 1.89 23.12 14.33
CA SER A 25 2.55 22.23 15.28
C SER A 25 3.71 21.49 14.61
N ARG A 26 4.86 21.46 15.30
CA ARG A 26 6.07 20.82 14.79
C ARG A 26 5.79 19.37 14.42
N GLY A 27 6.14 18.99 13.18
CA GLY A 27 6.00 17.62 12.68
C GLY A 27 4.64 17.27 12.07
N ARG A 28 3.61 18.10 12.23
CA ARG A 28 2.27 17.84 11.65
C ARG A 28 2.31 17.70 10.13
N GLU A 29 2.91 18.66 9.45
CA GLU A 29 2.97 18.67 7.98
C GLU A 29 3.78 17.48 7.44
N ARG A 30 4.88 17.15 8.13
CA ARG A 30 5.67 15.97 7.81
C ARG A 30 4.85 14.68 7.97
N ALA A 31 4.11 14.52 9.07
CA ALA A 31 3.27 13.34 9.28
C ALA A 31 2.20 13.18 8.19
N LEU A 32 1.55 14.28 7.79
CA LEU A 32 0.59 14.27 6.68
C LEU A 32 1.25 13.92 5.33
N ALA A 33 2.46 14.43 5.08
CA ALA A 33 3.22 14.09 3.87
C ALA A 33 3.64 12.60 3.86
N GLU A 34 4.02 12.04 5.02
CA GLU A 34 4.33 10.62 5.17
C GLU A 34 3.10 9.75 4.90
N VAL A 35 1.91 10.11 5.42
CA VAL A 35 0.66 9.43 5.10
C VAL A 35 0.38 9.47 3.60
N ALA A 36 0.51 10.65 2.97
CA ALA A 36 0.29 10.79 1.53
C ALA A 36 1.25 9.92 0.70
N ALA A 37 2.53 9.83 1.12
CA ALA A 37 3.51 8.97 0.48
C ALA A 37 3.14 7.47 0.63
N LYS A 38 2.76 7.03 1.83
CA LYS A 38 2.31 5.65 2.08
C LYS A 38 1.06 5.30 1.25
N ARG A 39 0.10 6.23 1.09
CA ARG A 39 -1.07 6.02 0.23
C ARG A 39 -0.68 5.76 -1.23
N LYS A 40 0.30 6.49 -1.77
CA LYS A 40 0.80 6.27 -3.13
C LYS A 40 1.42 4.88 -3.31
N ILE A 41 2.10 4.35 -2.29
CA ILE A 41 2.64 2.98 -2.33
C ILE A 41 1.51 1.94 -2.40
N VAL A 42 0.48 2.09 -1.56
CA VAL A 42 -0.69 1.20 -1.56
C VAL A 42 -1.45 1.27 -2.90
N GLN A 43 -1.55 2.47 -3.47
CA GLN A 43 -2.13 2.67 -4.80
C GLN A 43 -1.30 1.97 -5.89
N GLY A 44 0.02 2.15 -5.91
CA GLY A 44 0.92 1.50 -6.87
C GLY A 44 0.82 -0.03 -6.82
N TYR A 45 0.72 -0.61 -5.62
CA TYR A 45 0.45 -2.05 -5.49
C TYR A 45 -0.90 -2.46 -6.09
N THR A 46 -1.96 -1.69 -5.83
CA THR A 46 -3.31 -2.00 -6.36
C THR A 46 -3.33 -1.92 -7.89
N GLU A 47 -2.66 -0.92 -8.46
CA GLU A 47 -2.52 -0.73 -9.90
C GLU A 47 -1.71 -1.86 -10.54
N ALA A 48 -0.55 -2.20 -9.98
CA ALA A 48 0.28 -3.31 -10.45
C ALA A 48 -0.46 -4.64 -10.36
N HIS A 49 -1.13 -4.92 -9.23
CA HIS A 49 -1.93 -6.13 -9.06
C HIS A 49 -3.04 -6.23 -10.11
N THR A 50 -3.76 -5.14 -10.36
CA THR A 50 -4.82 -5.10 -11.38
C THR A 50 -4.26 -5.32 -12.78
N ALA A 51 -3.11 -4.71 -13.11
CA ALA A 51 -2.45 -4.90 -14.39
C ALA A 51 -2.00 -6.36 -14.60
N SER A 52 -1.40 -6.98 -13.59
CA SER A 52 -0.99 -8.40 -13.65
C SER A 52 -2.17 -9.35 -13.81
N MET A 53 -3.29 -9.12 -13.11
CA MET A 53 -4.49 -9.94 -13.26
C MET A 53 -5.09 -9.84 -14.67
N ARG A 54 -5.09 -8.64 -15.28
CA ARG A 54 -5.54 -8.47 -16.67
C ARG A 54 -4.68 -9.24 -17.67
N ILE A 55 -3.36 -9.34 -17.45
CA ILE A 55 -2.47 -10.12 -18.34
C ILE A 55 -2.82 -11.61 -18.29
N LEU A 56 -3.18 -12.14 -17.10
CA LEU A 56 -3.63 -13.53 -16.97
C LEU A 56 -4.96 -13.76 -17.71
N ASP A 57 -5.90 -12.81 -17.64
CA ASP A 57 -7.17 -12.91 -18.35
C ASP A 57 -6.99 -12.79 -19.88
N ASP A 58 -6.08 -11.94 -20.34
CA ASP A 58 -5.79 -11.67 -21.77
C ASP A 58 -4.77 -12.63 -22.41
N SER A 59 -4.46 -13.78 -21.79
CA SER A 59 -3.47 -14.79 -22.24
C SER A 59 -3.65 -15.32 -23.68
N GLY A 60 -4.67 -14.87 -24.44
CA GLY A 60 -4.82 -15.09 -25.88
C GLY A 60 -4.16 -14.03 -26.79
N ALA A 61 -3.79 -12.85 -26.26
CA ALA A 61 -3.16 -11.78 -27.03
C ALA A 61 -1.81 -11.41 -26.40
N ALA A 62 -0.74 -11.49 -27.19
CA ALA A 62 0.61 -11.14 -26.74
C ALA A 62 0.71 -9.65 -26.36
N VAL A 63 0.43 -9.31 -25.11
CA VAL A 63 0.60 -7.96 -24.57
C VAL A 63 2.10 -7.68 -24.48
N LYS A 64 2.60 -6.76 -25.31
CA LYS A 64 3.95 -6.21 -25.18
C LYS A 64 4.01 -5.30 -23.95
N VAL A 65 4.15 -5.88 -22.77
CA VAL A 65 4.38 -5.10 -21.55
C VAL A 65 5.85 -4.68 -21.50
N LYS A 66 6.11 -3.40 -21.25
CA LYS A 66 7.46 -2.87 -21.09
C LYS A 66 7.94 -3.16 -19.66
N GLY A 67 8.94 -4.03 -19.50
CA GLY A 67 9.41 -4.51 -18.19
C GLY A 67 8.83 -5.88 -17.84
N ASP A 68 9.30 -6.49 -16.76
CA ASP A 68 8.74 -7.74 -16.23
C ASP A 68 7.63 -7.43 -15.20
N PRO A 69 6.34 -7.60 -15.54
CA PRO A 69 5.22 -7.24 -14.67
C PRO A 69 5.23 -8.01 -13.35
N TRP A 70 5.82 -9.21 -13.35
CA TRP A 70 5.91 -10.04 -12.15
C TRP A 70 6.93 -9.51 -11.16
N SER A 71 8.08 -9.05 -11.65
CA SER A 71 9.09 -8.37 -10.82
C SER A 71 8.56 -7.08 -10.21
N GLU A 72 7.82 -6.27 -10.97
CA GLU A 72 7.21 -5.05 -10.46
C GLU A 72 6.14 -5.34 -9.39
N LEU A 73 5.25 -6.30 -9.64
CA LEU A 73 4.25 -6.72 -8.66
C LEU A 73 4.90 -7.24 -7.38
N LEU A 74 6.00 -7.99 -7.48
CA LEU A 74 6.74 -8.48 -6.32
C LEU A 74 7.34 -7.33 -5.49
N ALA A 75 7.93 -6.33 -6.14
CA ALA A 75 8.47 -5.16 -5.46
C ALA A 75 7.38 -4.39 -4.69
N TRP A 76 6.22 -4.18 -5.33
CA TRP A 76 5.08 -3.56 -4.67
C TRP A 76 4.52 -4.41 -3.53
N ARG A 77 4.47 -5.75 -3.70
CA ARG A 77 4.04 -6.68 -2.65
C ARG A 77 4.95 -6.58 -1.42
N LEU A 78 6.27 -6.53 -1.60
CA LEU A 78 7.22 -6.33 -0.50
C LEU A 78 7.00 -4.97 0.18
N ALA A 79 6.80 -3.91 -0.59
CA ALA A 79 6.55 -2.59 -0.02
C ALA A 79 5.31 -2.56 0.89
N VAL A 80 4.18 -3.16 0.47
CA VAL A 80 2.98 -3.22 1.31
C VAL A 80 3.16 -4.11 2.53
N LYS A 81 3.92 -5.21 2.44
CA LYS A 81 4.29 -6.03 3.60
C LYS A 81 5.05 -5.23 4.65
N TYR A 82 6.07 -4.46 4.22
CA TYR A 82 6.85 -3.64 5.14
C TYR A 82 6.02 -2.51 5.77
N LEU A 83 5.09 -1.91 5.01
CA LEU A 83 4.15 -0.96 5.58
C LEU A 83 3.24 -1.60 6.63
N ALA A 84 2.73 -2.81 6.37
CA ALA A 84 1.85 -3.51 7.31
C ALA A 84 2.58 -3.91 8.59
N ALA A 85 3.86 -4.29 8.50
CA ALA A 85 4.67 -4.72 9.63
C ALA A 85 4.82 -3.64 10.73
N VAL A 86 4.70 -2.36 10.39
CA VAL A 86 4.67 -1.26 11.38
C VAL A 86 3.50 -1.41 12.36
N TYR A 87 2.42 -2.05 11.94
CA TYR A 87 1.22 -2.28 12.73
C TYR A 87 1.15 -3.70 13.31
N ARG A 88 2.26 -4.45 13.43
CA ARG A 88 2.28 -5.82 13.95
C ARG A 88 1.61 -5.97 15.34
N GLY A 89 1.64 -4.92 16.16
CA GLY A 89 0.96 -4.88 17.46
C GLY A 89 -0.55 -4.60 17.41
N HIS A 90 -1.12 -4.37 16.23
CA HIS A 90 -2.53 -4.03 16.08
C HIS A 90 -3.42 -5.29 16.11
N PRO A 91 -4.57 -5.33 16.83
CA PRO A 91 -5.40 -6.54 16.96
C PRO A 91 -5.93 -7.14 15.65
N LEU A 92 -6.10 -6.29 14.62
CA LEU A 92 -6.54 -6.69 13.29
C LEU A 92 -5.40 -6.95 12.29
N TYR A 93 -4.15 -6.93 12.75
CA TYR A 93 -3.01 -7.34 11.93
C TYR A 93 -3.07 -8.85 11.71
N ASP A 94 -2.88 -9.28 10.46
CA ASP A 94 -2.83 -10.69 10.11
C ASP A 94 -1.36 -11.13 9.92
N PRO A 95 -0.83 -12.03 10.77
CA PRO A 95 0.53 -12.52 10.66
C PRO A 95 0.84 -13.22 9.33
N THR A 96 -0.17 -13.75 8.62
CA THR A 96 0.07 -14.42 7.32
C THR A 96 0.51 -13.45 6.23
N TRP A 97 0.49 -12.13 6.47
CA TRP A 97 1.06 -11.15 5.54
C TRP A 97 2.59 -11.12 5.56
N GLU A 98 3.24 -11.75 6.54
CA GLU A 98 4.70 -11.84 6.60
C GLU A 98 5.25 -12.85 5.60
N ASP A 99 4.54 -13.97 5.39
CA ASP A 99 4.87 -15.07 4.47
C ASP A 99 4.62 -14.71 2.99
#